data_AF-A0A536WJH6-F1
#
_entry.id   AF-A0A536WJH6-F1
#
_cell.length_a   1.000
_cell.length_b   1.000
_cell.length_c   1.000
_cell.angle_alpha   90.00
_cell.angle_beta   90.00
_cell.angle_gamma   90.00
#
_symmetry.space_group_name_H-M   'P 1'
#
loop_
_entity.id
_entity.type
_entity.pdbx_description
1 polymer ?
#
loop_
_entity_poly.entity_id
_entity_poly.type
_entity_poly.pdbx_seq_one_letter_code
_entity_poly.pdbx_strand_id
1 'polypeptide(L)' 'MRYHNDPDGTRLPIKLDPTTNGEFAPVPLSPVHHHARKLALGAAGKHARHLGLTRRTFLVSACGAASTLLAMNA' A
#
# COMPACT_ATOMS: atom_id res chain seq x y z
N MET A 1 14.36 11.03 9.83
CA MET A 1 13.82 10.06 8.84
C MET A 1 13.06 10.82 7.77
N ARG A 2 13.29 10.55 6.47
CA ARG A 2 12.91 11.43 5.35
C ARG A 2 11.41 11.49 4.99
N TYR A 3 10.55 10.63 5.57
CA TYR A 3 9.13 10.51 5.17
C TYR A 3 8.21 10.31 6.39
N HIS A 4 7.54 11.34 6.91
CA HIS A 4 6.67 11.25 8.11
C HIS A 4 5.22 10.82 7.82
N ASN A 5 4.86 10.57 6.57
CA ASN A 5 3.47 10.54 6.12
C ASN A 5 2.66 9.30 6.58
N ASP A 6 3.32 8.31 7.19
CA ASP A 6 2.72 7.06 7.68
C ASP A 6 3.63 6.39 8.74
N PRO A 7 3.60 6.85 10.00
CA PRO A 7 4.46 6.31 11.05
C PRO A 7 4.21 4.82 11.33
N ASP A 8 2.99 4.35 11.10
CA ASP A 8 2.55 2.99 11.44
C ASP A 8 2.70 1.99 10.27
N GLY A 9 3.08 2.45 9.06
CA GLY A 9 3.21 1.56 7.91
C GLY A 9 1.88 0.92 7.50
N THR A 10 0.79 1.70 7.57
CA THR A 10 -0.58 1.26 7.25
C THR A 10 -1.01 1.65 5.85
N ARG A 11 -0.28 2.56 5.20
CA ARG A 11 -0.57 3.08 3.87
C ARG A 11 0.30 2.37 2.84
N LEU A 12 -0.30 2.09 1.68
CA LEU A 12 0.45 1.61 0.53
C LEU A 12 1.22 2.77 -0.10
N PRO A 13 2.43 2.53 -0.64
CA PRO A 13 3.20 3.56 -1.36
C PRO A 13 2.53 4.00 -2.67
N ILE A 14 1.65 3.17 -3.23
CA ILE A 14 0.79 3.49 -4.37
C ILE A 14 -0.66 3.44 -3.89
N LYS A 15 -1.40 4.52 -4.10
CA LYS A 15 -2.73 4.71 -3.54
C LYS A 15 -3.75 3.78 -4.20
N LEU A 16 -4.56 3.10 -3.38
CA LEU A 16 -5.67 2.21 -3.76
C LEU A 16 -6.87 2.54 -2.88
N ASP A 17 -7.30 3.80 -2.93
CA ASP A 17 -8.38 4.35 -2.12
C ASP A 17 -9.27 5.22 -3.01
N PRO A 18 -10.56 5.43 -2.67
CA PRO A 18 -11.37 6.44 -3.33
C PRO A 18 -10.64 7.79 -3.37
N THR A 19 -10.72 8.47 -4.51
CA THR A 19 -10.07 9.76 -4.72
C THR A 19 -11.06 10.80 -5.17
N THR A 20 -10.87 12.04 -4.73
CA THR A 20 -11.62 13.21 -5.17
C THR A 20 -10.66 14.40 -5.25
N ASN A 21 -10.94 15.33 -6.18
CA ASN A 21 -10.33 16.65 -6.25
C ASN A 21 -11.06 17.71 -5.39
N GLY A 22 -12.16 17.32 -4.72
CA GLY A 22 -13.04 18.20 -3.96
C GLY A 22 -14.28 18.69 -4.72
N GLU A 23 -14.30 18.57 -6.03
CA GLU A 23 -15.43 19.00 -6.88
C GLU A 23 -16.49 17.88 -7.03
N PHE A 24 -16.06 16.62 -6.91
CA PHE A 24 -16.92 15.45 -7.08
C PHE A 24 -16.86 14.50 -5.87
N ALA A 25 -17.96 13.82 -5.57
CA ALA A 25 -17.94 12.78 -4.55
C ALA A 25 -16.97 11.65 -4.95
N PRO A 26 -16.18 11.08 -4.00
CA PRO A 26 -15.33 9.95 -4.30
C PRO A 26 -16.13 8.76 -4.81
N VAL A 27 -15.69 8.16 -5.93
CA VAL A 27 -16.29 6.94 -6.45
C VAL A 27 -15.93 5.76 -5.53
N PRO A 28 -16.90 4.95 -5.09
CA PRO A 28 -16.63 3.75 -4.31
C PRO A 28 -15.70 2.79 -5.06
N LEU A 29 -14.81 2.13 -4.32
CA LEU A 29 -13.93 1.12 -4.90
C LEU A 29 -14.73 -0.14 -5.28
N SER A 30 -14.41 -0.70 -6.44
CA SER A 30 -14.80 -2.06 -6.79
C SER A 30 -14.16 -3.10 -5.83
N PRO A 31 -14.81 -4.26 -5.59
CA PRO A 31 -14.26 -5.34 -4.76
C PRO A 31 -12.83 -5.76 -5.11
N VAL A 32 -12.44 -5.67 -6.39
CA VAL A 32 -11.08 -6.03 -6.85
C VAL A 32 -10.00 -5.13 -6.22
N HIS A 33 -10.28 -3.85 -5.99
CA HIS A 33 -9.32 -2.93 -5.37
C HIS A 33 -9.15 -3.21 -3.88
N HIS A 34 -10.24 -3.57 -3.19
CA HIS A 34 -10.16 -4.05 -1.81
C HIS A 34 -9.32 -5.32 -1.69
N HIS A 35 -9.49 -6.24 -2.65
CA HIS A 35 -8.70 -7.47 -2.71
C HIS A 35 -7.21 -7.18 -2.93
N ALA A 36 -6.86 -6.39 -3.95
CA ALA A 36 -5.49 -5.99 -4.24
C ALA A 36 -4.84 -5.27 -3.05
N ARG A 37 -5.55 -4.36 -2.38
CA ARG A 37 -5.06 -3.67 -1.17
C ARG A 37 -4.75 -4.65 -0.04
N LYS A 38 -5.62 -5.65 0.19
CA LYS A 38 -5.40 -6.69 1.20
C LYS A 38 -4.17 -7.56 0.86
N LEU A 39 -4.03 -7.96 -0.41
CA LEU A 39 -2.87 -8.72 -0.90
C LEU A 39 -1.57 -7.94 -0.71
N ALA A 40 -1.52 -6.68 -1.15
CA ALA A 40 -0.34 -5.82 -1.03
C ALA A 40 0.10 -5.64 0.43
N LEU A 41 -0.85 -5.33 1.32
CA LEU A 41 -0.60 -5.13 2.74
C LEU A 41 -0.12 -6.42 3.42
N GLY A 42 -0.64 -7.58 3.02
CA GLY A 42 -0.22 -8.89 3.50
C GLY A 42 1.19 -9.26 3.02
N ALA A 43 1.46 -9.07 1.73
CA ALA A 43 2.77 -9.29 1.13
C ALA A 43 3.84 -8.40 1.78
N ALA A 44 3.56 -7.11 1.95
CA ALA A 44 4.47 -6.18 2.61
C ALA A 44 4.82 -6.62 4.04
N GLY A 45 3.82 -7.09 4.82
CA GLY A 45 4.08 -7.61 6.16
C GLY A 45 4.92 -8.88 6.16
N LYS A 46 4.67 -9.81 5.22
CA LYS A 46 5.45 -11.04 5.06
C LYS A 46 6.91 -10.75 4.69
N HIS A 47 7.13 -9.93 3.66
CA HIS A 47 8.47 -9.61 3.16
C HIS A 47 9.26 -8.75 4.15
N ALA A 48 8.63 -7.80 4.84
CA ALA A 48 9.29 -7.04 5.91
C ALA A 48 9.83 -7.98 7.01
N ARG A 49 9.03 -8.94 7.48
CA ARG A 49 9.46 -9.93 8.48
C ARG A 49 10.62 -10.78 7.98
N HIS A 50 10.56 -11.28 6.75
CA HIS A 50 11.65 -12.10 6.18
C HIS A 50 12.98 -11.34 6.06
N LEU A 51 12.92 -10.03 5.85
CA LEU A 51 14.11 -9.18 5.71
C LEU A 51 14.57 -8.53 7.03
N GLY A 52 13.90 -8.82 8.15
CA GLY A 52 14.20 -8.17 9.44
C GLY A 52 13.91 -6.66 9.46
N LEU A 53 13.05 -6.17 8.56
CA LEU A 53 12.70 -4.77 8.45
C LEU A 53 11.39 -4.47 9.18
N THR A 54 11.25 -3.24 9.68
CA THR A 54 9.92 -2.74 10.03
C THR A 54 9.05 -2.70 8.78
N ARG A 55 7.74 -2.89 8.95
CA ARG A 55 6.78 -2.81 7.84
C ARG A 55 6.87 -1.47 7.10
N ARG A 56 7.01 -0.38 7.85
CA ARG A 56 7.20 0.97 7.32
C ARG A 56 8.47 1.09 6.48
N THR A 57 9.61 0.60 6.98
CA THR A 57 10.88 0.61 6.23
C THR A 57 10.75 -0.15 4.91
N PHE A 58 10.04 -1.27 4.92
CA PHE A 58 9.76 -2.03 3.71
C PHE A 58 8.86 -1.24 2.72
N LEU A 59 7.76 -0.65 3.21
CA LEU A 59 6.79 0.06 2.38
C LEU A 59 7.36 1.29 1.67
N VAL A 60 8.31 2.01 2.28
CA VAL A 60 8.97 3.17 1.67
C VAL A 60 10.09 2.81 0.68
N SER A 61 10.35 1.51 0.47
CA SER A 61 11.35 1.01 -0.47
C SER A 61 10.77 0.71 -1.86
N ALA A 62 11.65 0.49 -2.84
CA ALA A 62 11.26 0.00 -4.16
C ALA A 62 10.51 -1.35 -4.09
N CYS A 63 10.88 -2.24 -3.14
CA CYS A 63 10.19 -3.51 -2.93
C CYS A 63 8.75 -3.32 -2.42
N GLY A 64 8.50 -2.26 -1.64
CA GLY A 64 7.16 -1.89 -1.20
C GLY A 64 6.26 -1.49 -2.37
N ALA A 65 6.79 -0.66 -3.28
CA ALA A 65 6.11 -0.30 -4.52
C ALA A 65 5.86 -1.52 -5.41
N ALA A 66 6.88 -2.36 -5.63
CA ALA A 66 6.76 -3.58 -6.42
C ALA A 66 5.71 -4.57 -5.87
N SER A 67 5.68 -4.76 -4.54
CA SER A 67 4.67 -5.62 -3.89
C SER A 67 3.25 -5.10 -4.11
N THR A 68 3.09 -3.78 -4.15
CA THR A 68 1.79 -3.14 -4.41
C THR A 68 1.36 -3.35 -5.85
N LEU A 69 2.24 -3.11 -6.81
CA LEU A 69 1.98 -3.34 -8.24
C LEU A 69 1.69 -4.81 -8.54
N LEU A 70 2.43 -5.73 -7.94
CA LEU A 70 2.21 -7.17 -8.12
C LEU A 70 0.82 -7.58 -7.65
N ALA A 71 0.36 -7.05 -6.52
CA ALA A 71 -0.99 -7.32 -6.00
C ALA A 71 -2.11 -6.75 -6.88
N MET A 72 -1.83 -5.73 -7.69
CA MET A 72 -2.78 -5.20 -8.69
C MET A 72 -2.83 -6.06 -9.95
N ASN A 73 -1.85 -6.94 -10.17
CA ASN A 73 -1.75 -7.87 -11.30
C ASN A 73 -2.11 -9.33 -10.92
N ALA A 74 -2.80 -9.51 -9.79
CA ALA A 74 -3.16 -10.83 -9.26
C ALA A 74 -4.57 -11.27 -9.68
#